data_AF-A0A2D6QV37-F1
#
_entry.id   AF-A0A2D6QV37-F1
#
_cell.length_a   1.000
_cell.length_b   1.000
_cell.length_c   1.000
_cell.angle_alpha   90.00
_cell.angle_beta   90.00
_cell.angle_gamma   90.00
#
_symmetry.space_group_name_H-M   'P 1'
#
loop_
_entity.id
_entity.type
_entity.pdbx_description
1 polymer ?
#
loop_
_entity_poly.entity_id
_entity_poly.type
_entity_poly.pdbx_seq_one_letter_code
_entity_poly.pdbx_strand_id
1 'polypeptide(L)'
;MKRLNLVLVVAMVGLGLTAIGCGGSGGDAPAEEAAAPAAAPTLPPPSLGEGAEGEERPRFIAPIRGIAELAYLQPDTDVVSGEVVTKITVQNRATGAIAGLKIDEYWWDADGNPLPGDSERLRQPLMPGEVATIELRVPRNSRMNRNNYNFSHANGEIKATLVPELPDPEPGEAEEGEDGEPPDGEPT
;
A
#
# COMPACT_ATOMS: atom_id res chain seq x y z
N MET A 1 12.72 -29.58 23.90
CA MET A 1 12.74 -29.51 25.37
C MET A 1 11.72 -28.45 25.79
N LYS A 2 10.54 -28.87 26.32
CA LYS A 2 9.41 -28.01 26.67
C LYS A 2 9.38 -27.73 28.18
N ARG A 3 9.46 -26.47 28.59
CA ARG A 3 9.22 -25.91 29.96
C ARG A 3 8.97 -24.41 29.78
N LEU A 4 8.06 -23.69 30.41
CA LEU A 4 6.92 -23.97 31.30
C LEU A 4 6.15 -22.63 31.37
N ASN A 5 4.81 -22.66 31.32
CA ASN A 5 3.93 -21.50 31.43
C ASN A 5 4.10 -20.76 32.78
N LEU A 6 4.14 -19.43 32.76
CA LEU A 6 3.87 -18.61 33.94
C LEU A 6 2.74 -17.61 33.62
N VAL A 7 1.54 -18.01 34.04
CA VAL A 7 0.33 -17.19 34.07
C VAL A 7 0.40 -16.30 35.30
N LEU A 8 0.32 -14.98 35.13
CA LEU A 8 0.23 -14.02 36.24
C LEU A 8 -1.11 -13.29 36.13
N VAL A 9 -2.08 -13.78 36.90
CA VAL A 9 -3.41 -13.19 37.07
C VAL A 9 -3.28 -12.06 38.10
N VAL A 10 -3.50 -10.82 37.68
CA VAL A 10 -3.72 -9.69 38.60
C VAL A 10 -5.21 -9.36 38.55
N ALA A 11 -5.93 -9.80 39.58
CA ALA A 11 -7.28 -9.39 39.86
C ALA A 11 -7.25 -8.04 40.61
N MET A 12 -7.89 -7.01 40.06
CA MET A 12 -8.19 -5.77 40.76
C MET A 12 -9.70 -5.54 40.68
N VAL A 13 -10.33 -5.84 41.80
CA VAL A 13 -11.73 -5.57 42.11
C VAL A 13 -11.86 -4.07 42.40
N GLY A 14 -12.69 -3.38 41.62
CA GLY A 14 -13.07 -1.99 41.86
C GLY A 14 -14.55 -1.79 41.54
N LEU A 15 -15.38 -1.96 42.56
CA LEU A 15 -16.82 -1.77 42.56
C LEU A 15 -17.12 -0.25 42.57
N GLY A 16 -17.91 0.25 41.62
CA GLY A 16 -18.40 1.62 41.60
C GLY A 16 -19.78 1.71 40.94
N LEU A 17 -20.81 1.82 41.77
CA LEU A 17 -22.23 1.95 41.41
C LEU A 17 -22.60 3.42 41.08
N THR A 18 -23.74 3.56 40.39
CA THR A 18 -24.60 4.76 40.17
C THR A 18 -24.28 5.60 38.92
N ALA A 19 -25.23 6.10 38.11
CA ALA A 19 -26.68 6.24 38.26
C ALA A 19 -27.41 6.12 36.91
N ILE A 20 -28.65 5.63 36.97
CA ILE A 20 -29.64 5.60 35.90
C ILE A 20 -30.14 7.03 35.66
N GLY A 21 -29.90 7.56 34.45
CA GLY A 21 -30.53 8.77 33.96
C GLY A 21 -31.72 8.42 33.06
N CYS A 22 -32.90 8.23 33.66
CA CYS A 22 -34.18 8.35 32.96
C CYS A 22 -34.62 9.82 33.04
N GLY A 23 -34.72 10.49 31.89
CA GLY A 23 -35.34 11.79 31.73
C GLY A 23 -35.48 12.06 30.23
N GLY A 24 -36.59 12.52 29.69
CA GLY A 24 -37.85 12.94 30.25
C GLY A 24 -38.89 13.00 29.14
N SER A 25 -40.13 13.04 29.57
CA SER A 25 -41.36 12.96 28.79
C SER A 25 -41.63 14.21 27.95
N GLY A 26 -42.29 14.01 26.80
CA GLY A 26 -43.39 14.85 26.32
C GLY A 26 -43.03 16.19 25.67
N GLY A 27 -43.23 16.25 24.36
CA GLY A 27 -43.33 17.48 23.59
C GLY A 27 -44.04 17.18 22.27
N ASP A 28 -45.37 17.17 22.33
CA ASP A 28 -46.26 17.13 21.18
C ASP A 28 -46.04 18.38 20.30
N ALA A 29 -46.17 18.21 18.99
CA ALA A 29 -45.97 19.22 17.95
C ALA A 29 -47.02 20.35 18.01
N PRO A 30 -46.94 21.44 17.21
CA PRO A 30 -47.35 21.33 15.80
C PRO A 30 -46.71 22.31 14.79
N ALA A 31 -47.01 22.01 13.51
CA ALA A 31 -47.20 22.92 12.36
C ALA A 31 -45.97 23.71 11.85
N GLU A 32 -45.44 23.36 10.68
CA GLU A 32 -45.92 23.79 9.34
C GLU A 32 -45.55 25.24 9.03
N GLU A 33 -44.47 25.42 8.28
CA GLU A 33 -44.37 26.54 7.34
C GLU A 33 -43.73 26.06 6.05
N ALA A 34 -44.54 26.06 5.01
CA ALA A 34 -44.16 25.77 3.64
C ALA A 34 -43.29 26.91 3.09
N ALA A 35 -42.07 26.58 2.69
CA ALA A 35 -41.25 27.43 1.82
C ALA A 35 -41.10 26.73 0.46
N ALA A 36 -41.45 27.47 -0.59
CA ALA A 36 -41.63 27.04 -1.97
C ALA A 36 -40.46 26.23 -2.57
N PRO A 37 -40.72 25.28 -3.50
CA PRO A 37 -39.65 24.67 -4.28
C PRO A 37 -39.12 25.70 -5.29
N ALA A 38 -37.87 26.11 -5.11
CA ALA A 38 -37.11 26.81 -6.13
C ALA A 38 -36.87 25.82 -7.30
N ALA A 39 -37.39 26.18 -8.48
CA ALA A 39 -37.17 25.43 -9.71
C ALA A 39 -35.69 25.41 -10.08
N ALA A 40 -35.08 24.23 -10.11
CA ALA A 40 -33.75 24.03 -10.67
C ALA A 40 -33.83 24.06 -12.21
N PRO A 41 -32.85 24.68 -12.91
CA PRO A 41 -32.81 24.65 -14.36
C PRO A 41 -32.46 23.23 -14.83
N THR A 42 -33.34 22.63 -15.64
CA THR A 42 -33.08 21.37 -16.32
C THR A 42 -32.06 21.62 -17.44
N LEU A 43 -30.78 21.32 -17.19
CA LEU A 43 -29.81 21.20 -18.26
C LEU A 43 -30.20 19.99 -19.13
N PRO A 44 -30.20 20.11 -20.46
CA PRO A 44 -30.44 18.96 -21.34
C PRO A 44 -29.36 17.89 -21.09
N PRO A 45 -29.70 16.59 -21.15
CA PRO A 45 -28.71 15.54 -21.04
C PRO A 45 -27.69 15.69 -22.17
N PRO A 46 -26.38 15.51 -21.91
CA PRO A 46 -25.40 15.47 -22.98
C PRO A 46 -25.79 14.35 -23.93
N SER A 47 -25.94 14.69 -25.21
CA SER A 47 -26.13 13.74 -26.29
C SER A 47 -24.97 12.75 -26.24
N LEU A 48 -25.27 11.48 -25.95
CA LEU A 48 -24.32 10.39 -26.14
C LEU A 48 -23.99 10.36 -27.64
N GLY A 49 -22.78 10.80 -27.97
CA GLY A 49 -22.22 10.58 -29.29
C GLY A 49 -22.12 9.08 -29.54
N GLU A 50 -22.94 8.58 -30.45
CA GLU A 50 -22.67 7.38 -31.23
C GLU A 50 -21.42 7.67 -32.09
N GLY A 51 -20.36 6.88 -31.87
CA GLY A 51 -19.16 6.92 -32.72
C GLY A 51 -17.86 6.90 -31.93
N ALA A 52 -17.47 5.70 -31.46
CA ALA A 52 -16.07 5.35 -31.23
C ALA A 52 -15.98 3.81 -31.26
N GLU A 53 -15.89 3.27 -32.47
CA GLU A 53 -15.42 1.92 -32.69
C GLU A 53 -13.91 1.89 -32.37
N GLY A 54 -13.50 1.07 -31.41
CA GLY A 54 -12.17 0.47 -31.43
C GLY A 54 -11.09 0.96 -30.45
N GLU A 55 -11.36 1.84 -29.49
CA GLU A 55 -10.47 2.00 -28.33
C GLU A 55 -11.10 1.30 -27.12
N GLU A 56 -10.45 0.24 -26.64
CA GLU A 56 -10.84 -0.42 -25.41
C GLU A 56 -10.85 0.62 -24.29
N ARG A 57 -12.05 1.02 -23.85
CA ARG A 57 -12.19 1.94 -22.73
C ARG A 57 -11.38 1.37 -21.56
N PRO A 58 -10.55 2.19 -20.88
CA PRO A 58 -9.70 1.72 -19.80
C PRO A 58 -10.56 0.98 -18.78
N ARG A 59 -10.23 -0.31 -18.57
CA ARG A 59 -10.97 -1.16 -17.64
C ARG A 59 -10.63 -0.71 -16.22
N PHE A 60 -11.56 -0.02 -15.59
CA PHE A 60 -11.41 0.38 -14.20
C PHE A 60 -11.48 -0.88 -13.30
N ILE A 61 -10.34 -1.28 -12.77
CA ILE A 61 -10.25 -2.36 -11.80
C ILE A 61 -10.20 -1.74 -10.40
N ALA A 62 -11.20 -2.05 -9.58
CA ALA A 62 -11.28 -1.53 -8.22
C ALA A 62 -10.11 -2.06 -7.36
N PRO A 63 -9.50 -1.21 -6.51
CA PRO A 63 -8.51 -1.67 -5.54
C PRO A 63 -9.10 -2.64 -4.53
N ILE A 64 -8.34 -3.67 -4.18
CA ILE A 64 -8.70 -4.63 -3.13
C ILE A 64 -8.75 -3.94 -1.77
N ARG A 65 -9.67 -4.41 -0.93
CA ARG A 65 -9.74 -4.11 0.50
C ARG A 65 -9.51 -5.39 1.30
N GLY A 66 -8.89 -5.28 2.47
CA GLY A 66 -8.59 -6.42 3.32
C GLY A 66 -7.29 -7.12 2.93
N ILE A 67 -7.26 -8.44 2.91
CA ILE A 67 -6.05 -9.22 2.62
C ILE A 67 -5.89 -9.38 1.11
N ALA A 68 -4.75 -8.99 0.55
CA ALA A 68 -4.38 -9.27 -0.84
C ALA A 68 -3.24 -10.29 -0.93
N GLU A 69 -3.31 -11.19 -1.91
CA GLU A 69 -2.29 -12.20 -2.17
C GLU A 69 -1.19 -11.64 -3.08
N LEU A 70 0.07 -11.82 -2.67
CA LEU A 70 1.25 -11.36 -3.39
C LEU A 70 2.25 -12.52 -3.48
N ALA A 71 2.80 -12.76 -4.67
CA ALA A 71 3.97 -13.62 -4.82
C ALA A 71 5.23 -12.76 -4.92
N TYR A 72 6.36 -13.22 -4.42
CA TYR A 72 7.63 -12.51 -4.56
C TYR A 72 8.79 -13.49 -4.74
N LEU A 73 9.85 -13.05 -5.42
CA LEU A 73 11.10 -13.81 -5.55
C LEU A 73 11.97 -13.62 -4.31
N GLN A 74 12.98 -14.49 -4.16
CA GLN A 74 14.03 -14.27 -3.18
C GLN A 74 14.67 -12.90 -3.46
N PRO A 75 14.65 -11.96 -2.50
CA PRO A 75 15.24 -10.64 -2.70
C PRO A 75 16.71 -10.73 -3.07
N ASP A 76 17.11 -9.92 -4.05
CA ASP A 76 18.49 -9.77 -4.48
C ASP A 76 19.11 -8.57 -3.75
N THR A 77 20.22 -8.78 -3.06
CA THR A 77 20.81 -7.77 -2.18
C THR A 77 22.29 -7.65 -2.45
N ASP A 78 22.69 -6.47 -2.93
CA ASP A 78 24.06 -6.14 -3.29
C ASP A 78 24.52 -4.86 -2.61
N VAL A 79 25.84 -4.65 -2.61
CA VAL A 79 26.41 -3.35 -2.22
C VAL A 79 26.85 -2.60 -3.46
N VAL A 80 26.21 -1.46 -3.70
CA VAL A 80 26.50 -0.57 -4.81
C VAL A 80 26.84 0.81 -4.26
N SER A 81 28.00 1.35 -4.61
CA SER A 81 28.41 2.72 -4.24
C SER A 81 28.33 3.06 -2.73
N GLY A 82 28.51 2.06 -1.85
CA GLY A 82 28.44 2.25 -0.40
C GLY A 82 27.03 2.16 0.20
N GLU A 83 26.02 1.90 -0.63
CA GLU A 83 24.66 1.57 -0.22
C GLU A 83 24.43 0.07 -0.35
N VAL A 84 23.61 -0.49 0.53
CA VAL A 84 22.99 -1.79 0.33
C VAL A 84 21.74 -1.55 -0.50
N VAL A 85 21.70 -2.16 -1.68
CA VAL A 85 20.57 -2.09 -2.61
C VAL A 85 19.88 -3.45 -2.61
N THR A 86 18.62 -3.46 -2.20
CA THR A 86 17.78 -4.66 -2.20
C THR A 86 16.71 -4.52 -3.28
N LYS A 87 16.70 -5.44 -4.25
CA LYS A 87 15.68 -5.54 -5.30
C LYS A 87 14.70 -6.65 -4.97
N ILE A 88 13.41 -6.31 -4.97
CA ILE A 88 12.32 -7.24 -4.66
C ILE A 88 11.34 -7.25 -5.83
N THR A 89 11.32 -8.36 -6.57
CA THR A 89 10.34 -8.59 -7.64
C THR A 89 9.10 -9.26 -7.06
N VAL A 90 7.94 -8.64 -7.31
CA VAL A 90 6.65 -9.03 -6.76
C VAL A 90 5.60 -9.18 -7.86
N GLN A 91 4.62 -10.06 -7.67
CA GLN A 91 3.47 -10.23 -8.55
C GLN A 91 2.17 -10.17 -7.76
N ASN A 92 1.21 -9.38 -8.26
CA ASN A 92 -0.15 -9.38 -7.72
C ASN A 92 -0.86 -10.70 -8.10
N ARG A 93 -1.18 -11.52 -7.10
CA ARG A 93 -1.93 -12.78 -7.28
C ARG A 93 -3.41 -12.65 -6.93
N ALA A 94 -3.83 -11.47 -6.52
CA ALA A 94 -5.18 -11.20 -6.11
C ALA A 94 -6.08 -10.78 -7.30
N THR A 95 -7.40 -10.78 -7.11
CA THR A 95 -8.38 -10.56 -8.19
C THR A 95 -8.62 -9.08 -8.55
N GLY A 96 -7.98 -8.15 -7.86
CA GLY A 96 -8.13 -6.70 -8.01
C GLY A 96 -6.81 -5.99 -7.79
N ALA A 97 -6.79 -4.67 -8.05
CA ALA A 97 -5.56 -3.90 -7.98
C ALA A 97 -5.07 -3.74 -6.52
N ILE A 98 -3.76 -3.82 -6.31
CA ILE A 98 -3.13 -3.53 -5.01
C ILE A 98 -2.66 -2.07 -5.03
N ALA A 99 -3.46 -1.18 -4.47
CA ALA A 99 -3.11 0.24 -4.38
C ALA A 99 -2.16 0.52 -3.20
N GLY A 100 -1.09 1.26 -3.47
CA GLY A 100 -0.14 1.72 -2.45
C GLY A 100 0.61 0.57 -1.77
N LEU A 101 1.00 -0.46 -2.54
CA LEU A 101 1.88 -1.52 -2.08
C LEU A 101 3.14 -0.88 -1.47
N LYS A 102 3.43 -1.24 -0.22
CA LYS A 102 4.56 -0.72 0.55
C LYS A 102 5.38 -1.89 1.07
N ILE A 103 6.69 -1.77 0.96
CA ILE A 103 7.65 -2.70 1.54
C ILE A 103 8.49 -1.95 2.58
N ASP A 104 8.51 -2.48 3.79
CA ASP A 104 9.39 -2.04 4.87
C ASP A 104 10.53 -3.04 5.05
N GLU A 105 11.78 -2.57 5.04
CA GLU A 105 12.98 -3.36 5.32
C GLU A 105 13.48 -3.11 6.74
N TYR A 106 13.85 -4.18 7.43
CA TYR A 106 14.41 -4.14 8.77
C TYR A 106 15.73 -4.89 8.83
N TRP A 107 16.81 -4.16 9.13
CA TRP A 107 18.13 -4.75 9.34
C TRP A 107 18.39 -5.05 10.81
N TRP A 108 19.17 -6.11 11.05
CA TRP A 108 19.58 -6.56 12.36
C TRP A 108 21.07 -6.87 12.36
N ASP A 109 21.75 -6.55 13.46
CA ASP A 109 23.11 -7.02 13.68
C ASP A 109 23.16 -8.48 14.17
N ALA A 110 24.37 -9.00 14.33
CA ALA A 110 24.58 -10.39 14.75
C ALA A 110 23.95 -10.67 16.13
N ASP A 111 23.98 -9.69 17.03
CA ASP A 111 23.43 -9.75 18.39
C ASP A 111 21.91 -9.56 18.43
N GLY A 112 21.30 -9.16 17.31
CA GLY A 112 19.85 -8.96 17.19
C GLY A 112 19.38 -7.55 17.57
N ASN A 113 20.26 -6.55 17.56
CA ASN A 113 19.84 -5.15 17.68
C ASN A 113 19.35 -4.62 16.33
N PRO A 114 18.28 -3.81 16.30
CA PRO A 114 17.79 -3.23 15.06
C PRO A 114 18.79 -2.19 14.52
N LEU A 115 18.94 -2.20 13.21
CA LEU A 115 19.68 -1.21 12.44
C LEU A 115 18.69 -0.43 11.56
N PRO A 116 19.08 0.77 11.07
CA PRO A 116 18.27 1.48 10.08
C PRO A 116 17.98 0.60 8.85
N GLY A 117 16.75 0.68 8.36
CA GLY A 117 16.33 0.10 7.09
C GLY A 117 15.67 1.15 6.21
N ASP A 118 15.01 0.70 5.15
CA ASP A 118 14.32 1.57 4.18
C ASP A 118 12.85 1.18 4.04
N SER A 119 12.06 2.05 3.41
CA SER A 119 10.64 1.85 3.17
C SER A 119 10.25 2.47 1.84
N GLU A 120 9.90 1.64 0.86
CA GLU A 120 9.48 2.10 -0.46
C GLU A 120 8.00 1.76 -0.72
N ARG A 121 7.31 2.68 -1.40
CA ARG A 121 5.91 2.51 -1.78
C ARG A 121 5.76 2.63 -3.28
N LEU A 122 5.24 1.58 -3.91
CA LEU A 122 4.88 1.61 -5.32
C LEU A 122 3.81 2.68 -5.56
N ARG A 123 4.14 3.64 -6.42
CA ARG A 123 3.28 4.81 -6.71
C ARG A 123 2.01 4.40 -7.44
N GLN A 124 2.15 3.53 -8.43
CA GLN A 124 1.04 3.02 -9.23
C GLN A 124 0.41 1.80 -8.55
N PRO A 125 -0.92 1.62 -8.63
CA PRO A 125 -1.55 0.38 -8.19
C PRO A 125 -1.04 -0.82 -9.00
N LEU A 126 -0.63 -1.89 -8.33
CA LEU A 126 -0.20 -3.11 -9.00
C LEU A 126 -1.43 -3.88 -9.49
N MET A 127 -1.59 -4.02 -10.80
CA MET A 127 -2.75 -4.64 -11.44
C MET A 127 -2.74 -6.17 -11.27
N PRO A 128 -3.90 -6.86 -11.34
CA PRO A 128 -3.93 -8.32 -11.24
C PRO A 128 -3.00 -9.00 -12.25
N GLY A 129 -2.12 -9.87 -11.79
CA GLY A 129 -1.15 -10.59 -12.62
C GLY A 129 0.11 -9.78 -12.97
N GLU A 130 0.12 -8.47 -12.74
CA GLU A 130 1.26 -7.60 -13.01
C GLU A 130 2.43 -7.92 -12.09
N VAL A 131 3.63 -7.84 -12.65
CA VAL A 131 4.92 -8.03 -11.97
C VAL A 131 5.63 -6.68 -11.92
N ALA A 132 6.12 -6.30 -10.74
CA ALA A 132 6.90 -5.09 -10.54
C ALA A 132 8.16 -5.38 -9.74
N THR A 133 9.20 -4.57 -9.93
CA THR A 133 10.41 -4.60 -9.11
C THR A 133 10.50 -3.33 -8.28
N ILE A 134 10.70 -3.49 -6.97
CA ILE A 134 10.87 -2.40 -6.02
C ILE A 134 12.30 -2.44 -5.50
N GLU A 135 12.94 -1.27 -5.45
CA GLU A 135 14.31 -1.11 -4.96
C GLU A 135 14.29 -0.39 -3.61
N LEU A 136 15.00 -0.94 -2.64
CA LEU A 136 15.22 -0.37 -1.31
C LEU A 136 16.70 -0.03 -1.17
N ARG A 137 17.01 1.12 -0.59
CA ARG A 137 18.38 1.61 -0.45
C ARG A 137 18.68 2.05 0.97
N VAL A 138 19.71 1.44 1.55
CA VAL A 138 20.17 1.77 2.91
C VAL A 138 21.67 2.05 2.89
N PRO A 139 22.17 3.08 3.60
CA PRO A 139 23.60 3.26 3.80
C PRO A 139 24.24 2.01 4.43
N ARG A 140 25.32 1.51 3.84
CA ARG A 140 25.97 0.29 4.33
C ARG A 140 26.51 0.48 5.75
N ASN A 141 26.14 -0.43 6.64
CA ASN A 141 26.69 -0.52 7.99
C ASN A 141 27.45 -1.84 8.16
N SER A 142 28.66 -1.80 8.73
CA SER A 142 29.48 -3.00 8.94
C SER A 142 28.88 -4.02 9.92
N ARG A 143 27.90 -3.61 10.73
CA ARG A 143 27.19 -4.48 11.67
C ARG A 143 26.01 -5.23 11.06
N MET A 144 25.60 -4.92 9.83
CA MET A 144 24.47 -5.59 9.16
C MET A 144 24.73 -7.11 9.05
N ASN A 145 23.77 -7.92 9.50
CA ASN A 145 23.88 -9.38 9.48
C ASN A 145 22.67 -10.07 8.87
N ARG A 146 21.44 -9.66 9.24
CA ARG A 146 20.19 -10.25 8.75
C ARG A 146 19.22 -9.14 8.39
N ASN A 147 18.39 -9.39 7.39
CA ASN A 147 17.26 -8.53 7.02
C ASN A 147 15.94 -9.28 7.06
N ASN A 148 14.86 -8.53 7.23
CA ASN A 148 13.48 -8.98 7.14
C ASN A 148 12.66 -7.94 6.39
N TYR A 149 11.57 -8.38 5.77
CA TYR A 149 10.68 -7.52 5.01
C TYR A 149 9.25 -7.63 5.51
N ASN A 150 8.51 -6.53 5.46
CA ASN A 150 7.08 -6.52 5.70
C ASN A 150 6.36 -5.89 4.51
N PHE A 151 5.29 -6.53 4.06
CA PHE A 151 4.48 -6.09 2.94
C PHE A 151 3.13 -5.58 3.45
N SER A 152 2.69 -4.42 2.96
CA SER A 152 1.39 -3.84 3.28
C SER A 152 0.82 -3.08 2.08
N HIS A 153 -0.46 -2.70 2.12
CA HIS A 153 -1.04 -1.83 1.09
C HIS A 153 -2.03 -0.84 1.70
N ALA A 154 -2.50 0.13 0.92
CA ALA A 154 -3.30 1.25 1.43
C ALA A 154 -4.63 0.84 2.09
N ASN A 155 -5.15 -0.35 1.75
CA ASN A 155 -6.48 -0.80 2.14
C ASN A 155 -6.45 -2.10 2.98
N GLY A 156 -5.28 -2.50 3.49
CA GLY A 156 -5.16 -3.72 4.30
C GLY A 156 -3.79 -4.38 4.29
N GLU A 157 -3.80 -5.69 4.48
CA GLU A 157 -2.62 -6.52 4.70
C GLU A 157 -2.25 -7.31 3.44
N ILE A 158 -0.98 -7.68 3.32
CA ILE A 158 -0.51 -8.55 2.26
C ILE A 158 -0.21 -9.94 2.80
N LYS A 159 -0.75 -10.96 2.14
CA LYS A 159 -0.32 -12.34 2.29
C LYS A 159 0.74 -12.65 1.24
N ALA A 160 2.00 -12.41 1.59
CA ALA A 160 3.14 -12.62 0.71
C ALA A 160 3.58 -14.09 0.68
N THR A 161 3.86 -14.63 -0.51
CA THR A 161 4.36 -16.00 -0.72
C THR A 161 5.65 -15.95 -1.53
N LEU A 162 6.73 -16.51 -0.96
CA LEU A 162 7.99 -16.68 -1.67
C LEU A 162 7.82 -17.77 -2.73
N VAL A 163 8.18 -17.46 -3.97
CA VAL A 163 8.12 -18.40 -5.10
C VAL A 163 9.50 -18.50 -5.77
N PRO A 164 9.82 -19.64 -6.41
CA PRO A 164 11.11 -19.82 -7.07
C PRO A 164 11.22 -19.04 -8.38
N GLU A 165 10.10 -18.69 -9.02
CA GLU A 165 10.06 -18.06 -10.34
C GLU A 165 8.79 -17.20 -10.47
N LEU A 166 8.92 -16.10 -11.21
CA LEU A 166 7.84 -15.20 -11.63
C LEU A 166 8.00 -14.90 -13.12
N PRO A 167 6.94 -14.50 -13.82
CA PRO A 167 7.07 -13.92 -15.16
C PRO A 167 7.98 -12.70 -15.13
N ASP A 168 8.63 -12.41 -16.25
CA ASP A 168 9.40 -11.18 -16.39
C ASP A 168 8.50 -9.96 -16.18
N PRO A 169 8.99 -8.90 -15.50
CA PRO A 169 8.24 -7.66 -15.39
C PRO A 169 7.99 -7.11 -16.80
N GLU A 170 6.74 -6.74 -17.06
CA GLU A 170 6.46 -5.89 -18.22
C GLU A 170 7.35 -4.64 -18.09
N PRO A 171 7.97 -4.16 -19.18
CA PRO A 171 8.73 -2.92 -19.17
C PRO A 171 7.76 -1.77 -18.91
N GLY A 172 7.45 -1.54 -17.64
CA GLY A 172 6.81 -0.33 -17.18
C GLY A 172 7.74 0.82 -17.53
N GLU A 173 7.16 1.90 -18.02
CA GLU A 173 7.82 3.16 -18.36
C GLU A 173 8.62 3.62 -17.14
N ALA A 174 9.86 3.13 -17.03
CA ALA A 174 10.88 3.76 -16.23
C ALA A 174 10.95 5.15 -16.82
N GLU A 175 10.53 6.15 -16.04
CA GLU A 175 10.81 7.55 -16.30
C GLU A 175 12.26 7.60 -16.78
N GLU A 176 12.43 7.74 -18.10
CA GLU A 176 13.70 8.03 -18.74
C GLU A 176 14.12 9.33 -18.06
N GLY A 177 14.96 9.20 -17.04
CA GLY A 177 15.64 10.35 -16.48
C GLY A 177 16.41 10.91 -17.65
N GLU A 178 15.91 12.04 -18.19
CA GLU A 178 16.55 12.85 -19.21
C GLU A 178 18.05 12.85 -18.96
N ASP A 179 18.76 11.99 -19.68
CA ASP A 179 20.17 12.09 -19.89
C ASP A 179 20.35 13.34 -20.74
N GLY A 180 20.47 14.46 -20.03
CA GLY A 180 20.79 15.75 -20.59
C GLY A 180 22.03 15.62 -21.45
N GLU A 181 21.79 15.54 -22.75
CA GLU A 181 22.73 15.77 -23.85
C GLU A 181 23.70 16.88 -23.43
N PRO A 182 25.01 16.61 -23.28
CA PRO A 182 25.97 17.67 -23.07
C PRO A 182 25.92 18.56 -24.31
N PRO A 183 25.75 19.90 -24.20
CA PRO A 183 25.80 20.74 -25.37
C PRO A 183 27.22 20.66 -25.94
N ASP A 184 27.33 20.01 -27.11
CA ASP A 184 28.45 20.14 -28.03
C ASP A 184 28.64 21.63 -28.34
N GLY A 185 29.55 22.26 -27.57
CA GLY A 185 29.99 23.64 -27.75
C GLY A 185 31.44 23.65 -28.21
N GLU A 186 31.61 23.99 -29.48
CA GLU A 186 32.85 24.00 -30.27
C GLU A 186 34.08 24.65 -29.60
N PRO A 187 35.31 24.24 -29.96
CA PRO A 187 36.52 24.97 -29.62
C PRO A 187 36.67 26.24 -30.48
N THR A 188 36.77 27.40 -29.84
CA THR A 188 37.31 28.64 -30.44
C THR A 188 38.71 28.93 -29.95
#